data_AF-A0A3S3SV64-F1
#
_entry.id   AF-A0A3S3SV64-F1
#
_cell.length_a   1.000
_cell.length_b   1.000
_cell.length_c   1.000
_cell.angle_alpha   90.00
_cell.angle_beta   90.00
_cell.angle_gamma   90.00
#
_symmetry.space_group_name_H-M   'P 1'
#
loop_
_entity.id
_entity.type
_entity.pdbx_description
1 polymer ?
#
loop_
_entity_poly.entity_id
_entity_poly.type
_entity_poly.pdbx_seq_one_letter_code
_entity_poly.pdbx_strand_id
1 'polypeptide(L)'
;MSGNGSPIPGSTWSRSAISTCACRTASQAPAIWLLRVAKHSREAPARQHRLISIRSASRSRNQTMLYFVIKALHIVSDFLLIGGMLINAFVIGMVPPTIRVGVITALRRYDRIVTTAALAGAWIFGLWLIFGWVGFSQGWLHAKLVFVVLLSALHGMQQASMRRMEADPKLDPNAFVRAGIPIILVSTLVVICLAVIKPF
;
A
#
# COMPACT_ATOMS: atom_id res chain seq x y z
N MET A 1 60.03 49.84 -17.51
CA MET A 1 60.43 48.43 -17.67
C MET A 1 60.23 48.12 -19.16
N SER A 2 61.22 48.39 -20.03
CA SER A 2 62.35 47.51 -20.44
C SER A 2 61.84 46.16 -21.00
N GLY A 3 62.11 45.67 -22.21
CA GLY A 3 62.97 46.05 -23.34
C GLY A 3 62.63 45.09 -24.51
N ASN A 4 62.60 45.55 -25.76
CA ASN A 4 63.52 45.25 -26.88
C ASN A 4 64.36 43.95 -26.78
N GLY A 5 64.34 43.12 -27.84
CA GLY A 5 65.28 42.00 -28.03
C GLY A 5 64.89 40.92 -29.06
N SER A 6 65.26 41.13 -30.33
CA SER A 6 65.50 40.09 -31.38
C SER A 6 66.65 39.13 -30.96
N PRO A 7 67.15 38.11 -31.72
CA PRO A 7 66.91 37.64 -33.11
C PRO A 7 66.95 36.08 -33.38
N ILE A 8 66.73 35.69 -34.65
CA ILE A 8 67.12 34.50 -35.49
C ILE A 8 68.46 33.81 -35.13
N PRO A 9 68.85 32.57 -35.59
CA PRO A 9 68.63 31.88 -36.91
C PRO A 9 68.38 30.32 -36.77
N GLY A 10 68.05 29.48 -37.75
CA GLY A 10 68.57 29.22 -39.09
C GLY A 10 69.07 27.75 -39.19
N SER A 11 68.42 26.91 -40.00
CA SER A 11 69.01 25.78 -40.75
C SER A 11 67.96 25.21 -41.73
N THR A 12 67.93 25.59 -43.02
CA THR A 12 68.76 25.18 -44.16
C THR A 12 68.78 23.67 -44.49
N TRP A 13 67.93 23.33 -45.47
CA TRP A 13 68.08 22.39 -46.60
C TRP A 13 68.09 20.87 -46.39
N SER A 14 67.09 20.18 -46.97
CA SER A 14 67.25 19.18 -48.06
C SER A 14 65.88 18.52 -48.35
N ARG A 15 65.15 18.95 -49.39
CA ARG A 15 64.99 18.27 -50.70
C ARG A 15 64.62 16.76 -50.63
N SER A 16 63.49 16.49 -51.30
CA SER A 16 63.15 15.26 -52.02
C SER A 16 62.51 14.12 -51.23
N ALA A 17 61.19 14.08 -51.24
CA ALA A 17 60.46 12.84 -51.51
C ALA A 17 59.08 13.19 -52.07
N ILE A 18 58.99 13.11 -53.40
CA ILE A 18 57.72 13.00 -54.12
C ILE A 18 57.06 11.71 -53.60
N SER A 19 55.93 11.85 -52.92
CA SER A 19 54.95 10.77 -52.81
C SER A 19 53.57 11.38 -52.95
N THR A 20 53.14 11.43 -54.21
CA THR A 20 51.76 11.18 -54.62
C THR A 20 51.09 10.20 -53.67
N CYS A 21 50.25 10.70 -52.76
CA CYS A 21 49.17 9.91 -52.22
C CYS A 21 47.87 10.47 -52.76
N ALA A 22 47.42 9.77 -53.80
CA ALA A 22 46.12 9.87 -54.39
C ALA A 22 45.02 10.06 -53.35
N CYS A 23 44.16 11.02 -53.65
CA CYS A 23 42.71 10.98 -53.43
C CYS A 23 42.21 9.56 -53.08
N ARG A 24 42.03 9.25 -51.80
CA ARG A 24 41.14 8.15 -51.38
C ARG A 24 39.91 8.80 -50.76
N THR A 25 39.04 9.17 -51.68
CA THR A 25 37.62 9.43 -51.50
C THR A 25 37.04 8.90 -50.20
N ALA A 26 36.54 9.83 -49.38
CA ALA A 26 35.57 9.57 -48.34
C ALA A 26 34.20 9.17 -48.95
N SER A 27 34.16 8.17 -49.83
CA SER A 27 32.96 7.88 -50.65
C SER A 27 32.51 6.42 -50.66
N GLN A 28 32.94 5.60 -49.70
CA GLN A 28 32.39 4.25 -49.55
C GLN A 28 32.00 3.98 -48.10
N ALA A 29 31.02 4.76 -47.59
CA ALA A 29 30.07 4.13 -46.68
C ALA A 29 29.30 3.11 -47.54
N PRO A 30 29.44 1.79 -47.32
CA PRO A 30 28.69 0.83 -48.11
C PRO A 30 27.21 1.16 -47.91
N ALA A 31 26.41 1.18 -48.97
CA ALA A 31 24.98 1.47 -48.91
C ALA A 31 24.24 0.68 -47.81
N ILE A 32 24.78 -0.48 -47.45
CA ILE A 32 24.39 -1.34 -46.33
C ILE A 32 24.42 -0.60 -44.97
N TRP A 33 25.42 0.25 -44.72
CA TRP A 33 25.57 1.00 -43.47
C TRP A 33 24.50 2.08 -43.33
N LEU A 34 24.25 2.85 -44.40
CA LEU A 34 23.17 3.85 -44.42
C LEU A 34 21.79 3.22 -44.33
N LEU A 35 21.55 2.09 -45.01
CA LEU A 35 20.30 1.33 -44.89
C LEU A 35 20.10 0.77 -43.47
N ARG A 36 21.17 0.33 -42.80
CA ARG A 36 21.11 -0.19 -41.43
C ARG A 36 20.84 0.92 -40.42
N VAL A 37 21.46 2.09 -40.56
CA VAL A 37 21.20 3.27 -39.71
C VAL A 37 19.79 3.82 -39.94
N ALA A 38 19.33 3.90 -41.20
CA ALA A 38 17.97 4.32 -41.53
C ALA A 38 16.89 3.31 -41.11
N LYS A 39 17.22 2.02 -41.02
CA LYS A 39 16.35 0.99 -40.42
C LYS A 39 16.32 1.13 -38.89
N HIS A 40 17.47 1.34 -38.25
CA HIS A 40 17.56 1.53 -36.80
C HIS A 40 16.83 2.78 -36.31
N SER A 41 16.93 3.90 -37.05
CA SER A 41 16.21 5.15 -36.72
C SER A 41 14.69 5.01 -36.85
N ARG A 42 14.21 4.19 -37.79
CA ARG A 42 12.78 3.89 -37.96
C ARG A 42 12.22 2.89 -36.93
N GLU A 43 13.04 1.96 -36.43
CA GLU A 43 12.62 0.96 -35.45
C GLU A 43 12.63 1.47 -33.99
N ALA A 44 13.42 2.49 -33.69
CA ALA A 44 13.49 3.11 -32.36
C ALA A 44 12.12 3.59 -31.82
N PRO A 45 11.30 4.37 -32.56
CA PRO A 45 9.99 4.81 -32.06
C PRO A 45 9.01 3.65 -31.87
N ALA A 46 8.97 2.68 -32.80
CA ALA A 46 8.10 1.50 -32.69
C ALA A 46 8.44 0.62 -31.47
N ARG A 47 9.75 0.48 -31.16
CA ARG A 47 10.22 -0.26 -29.99
C ARG A 47 9.87 0.49 -28.70
N GLN A 48 9.95 1.82 -28.71
CA GLN A 48 9.63 2.68 -27.56
C GLN A 48 8.13 2.66 -27.24
N HIS A 49 7.25 2.78 -28.24
CA HIS A 49 5.80 2.62 -28.06
C HIS A 49 5.44 1.23 -27.50
N ARG A 50 6.08 0.16 -28.01
CA ARG A 50 5.86 -1.20 -27.49
C ARG A 50 6.26 -1.31 -26.02
N LEU A 51 7.43 -0.79 -25.64
CA LEU A 51 7.91 -0.80 -24.25
C LEU A 51 7.01 0.02 -23.32
N ILE A 52 6.52 1.18 -23.77
CA ILE A 52 5.56 1.99 -23.00
C ILE A 52 4.26 1.22 -22.76
N SER A 53 3.73 0.54 -23.79
CA SER A 53 2.52 -0.28 -23.64
C SER A 53 2.70 -1.47 -22.69
N ILE A 54 3.87 -2.13 -22.73
CA ILE A 54 4.17 -3.24 -21.82
C ILE A 54 4.30 -2.73 -20.39
N ARG A 55 4.96 -1.59 -20.19
CA ARG A 55 5.13 -0.98 -18.86
C ARG A 55 3.80 -0.47 -18.30
N SER A 56 2.94 0.13 -19.12
CA SER A 56 1.60 0.56 -18.70
C SER A 56 0.71 -0.63 -18.36
N ALA A 57 0.73 -1.70 -19.17
CA ALA A 57 0.00 -2.94 -18.91
C ALA A 57 0.47 -3.65 -17.64
N SER A 58 1.79 -3.72 -17.41
CA SER A 58 2.37 -4.26 -16.18
C SER A 58 1.99 -3.43 -14.96
N ARG A 59 2.08 -2.09 -15.05
CA ARG A 59 1.71 -1.19 -13.95
C ARG A 59 0.22 -1.30 -13.61
N SER A 60 -0.65 -1.36 -14.61
CA SER A 60 -2.09 -1.58 -14.43
C SER A 60 -2.37 -2.90 -13.72
N ARG A 61 -1.76 -4.00 -14.18
CA ARG A 61 -1.90 -5.32 -13.55
C ARG A 61 -1.48 -5.31 -12.08
N ASN A 62 -0.34 -4.68 -11.77
CA ASN A 62 0.16 -4.60 -10.40
C ASN A 62 -0.78 -3.79 -9.48
N GLN A 63 -1.40 -2.72 -10.00
CA GLN A 63 -2.38 -1.94 -9.26
C GLN A 63 -3.64 -2.74 -8.93
N THR A 64 -4.16 -3.51 -9.90
CA THR A 64 -5.32 -4.37 -9.70
C THR A 64 -5.04 -5.46 -8.66
N MET A 65 -3.88 -6.11 -8.73
CA MET A 65 -3.48 -7.13 -7.74
C MET A 65 -3.36 -6.52 -6.34
N LEU A 66 -2.72 -5.35 -6.22
CA LEU A 66 -2.58 -4.66 -4.93
C LEU A 66 -3.94 -4.32 -4.32
N TYR A 67 -4.87 -3.79 -5.12
CA TYR A 67 -6.23 -3.48 -4.68
C TYR A 67 -6.93 -4.70 -4.07
N PHE A 68 -6.90 -5.84 -4.76
CA PHE A 68 -7.56 -7.06 -4.27
C PHE A 68 -6.88 -7.60 -3.01
N VAL A 69 -5.55 -7.54 -2.92
CA VAL A 69 -4.81 -7.97 -1.73
C VAL A 69 -5.16 -7.10 -0.53
N ILE A 70 -5.10 -5.78 -0.67
CA ILE A 70 -5.44 -4.86 0.44
C ILE A 70 -6.91 -5.03 0.84
N LYS A 71 -7.82 -5.20 -0.13
CA LYS A 71 -9.23 -5.46 0.14
C LYS A 71 -9.44 -6.78 0.89
N ALA A 72 -8.72 -7.83 0.53
CA ALA A 72 -8.77 -9.11 1.23
C ALA A 72 -8.24 -8.99 2.67
N LEU A 73 -7.08 -8.32 2.86
CA LEU A 73 -6.52 -8.06 4.19
C LEU A 73 -7.44 -7.23 5.07
N HIS A 74 -8.12 -6.23 4.50
CA HIS A 74 -9.13 -5.44 5.19
C HIS A 74 -10.29 -6.32 5.68
N ILE A 75 -10.85 -7.16 4.80
CA ILE A 75 -11.96 -8.05 5.14
C ILE A 75 -11.55 -9.08 6.22
N VAL A 76 -10.37 -9.68 6.11
CA VAL A 76 -9.85 -10.61 7.13
C VAL A 76 -9.71 -9.90 8.48
N SER A 77 -9.20 -8.66 8.48
CA SER A 77 -9.09 -7.86 9.70
C SER A 77 -10.46 -7.57 10.32
N ASP A 78 -11.46 -7.22 9.50
CA ASP A 78 -12.84 -7.01 9.96
C ASP A 78 -13.44 -8.27 10.62
N PHE A 79 -13.22 -9.46 10.04
CA PHE A 79 -13.71 -10.73 10.61
C PHE A 79 -13.01 -11.09 11.92
N LEU A 80 -11.69 -10.94 12.01
CA LEU A 80 -10.94 -11.19 13.24
C LEU A 80 -11.37 -10.23 14.37
N LEU A 81 -11.67 -8.97 14.01
CA LEU A 81 -12.20 -7.99 14.94
C LEU A 81 -13.56 -8.42 15.49
N ILE A 82 -14.52 -8.76 14.62
CA ILE A 82 -15.87 -9.18 15.02
C ILE A 82 -15.81 -10.44 15.89
N GLY A 83 -15.03 -11.45 15.48
CA GLY A 83 -14.87 -12.69 16.24
C GLY A 83 -14.28 -12.45 17.64
N GLY A 84 -13.23 -11.64 17.73
CA GLY A 84 -12.62 -11.28 19.01
C GLY A 84 -13.57 -10.52 19.94
N MET A 85 -14.30 -9.53 19.40
CA MET A 85 -15.30 -8.78 20.17
C MET A 85 -16.46 -9.65 20.65
N LEU A 86 -16.85 -10.67 19.86
CA LEU A 86 -17.92 -11.60 20.23
C LEU A 86 -17.47 -12.51 21.39
N ILE A 87 -16.23 -13.02 21.35
CA ILE A 87 -15.64 -13.78 22.47
C ILE A 87 -15.57 -12.91 23.73
N ASN A 88 -15.14 -11.65 23.61
CA ASN A 88 -15.15 -10.70 24.73
C ASN A 88 -16.54 -10.50 25.30
N ALA A 89 -17.54 -10.26 24.45
CA ALA A 89 -18.92 -10.06 24.88
C ALA A 89 -19.48 -11.31 25.58
N PHE A 90 -19.15 -12.50 25.08
CA PHE A 90 -19.53 -13.77 25.70
C PHE A 90 -18.91 -13.91 27.10
N VAL A 91 -17.61 -13.67 27.26
CA VAL A 91 -16.94 -13.78 28.56
C VAL A 91 -17.46 -12.74 29.55
N ILE A 92 -17.74 -11.51 29.09
CA ILE A 92 -18.29 -10.44 29.93
C ILE A 92 -19.72 -10.77 30.37
N GLY A 93 -20.55 -11.31 29.48
CA GLY A 93 -21.99 -11.48 29.71
C GLY A 93 -22.41 -12.82 30.32
N MET A 94 -21.68 -13.90 30.06
CA MET A 94 -22.15 -15.26 30.35
C MET A 94 -21.26 -16.06 31.29
N VAL A 95 -19.99 -15.66 31.51
CA VAL A 95 -19.09 -16.43 32.39
C VAL A 95 -19.35 -16.08 33.85
N PRO A 96 -19.59 -17.07 34.73
CA PRO A 96 -19.90 -16.83 36.14
C PRO A 96 -18.68 -16.30 36.91
N PRO A 97 -18.87 -15.49 37.97
CA PRO A 97 -17.78 -14.85 38.71
C PRO A 97 -16.72 -15.81 39.27
N THR A 98 -17.09 -17.06 39.53
CA THR A 98 -16.22 -18.09 40.14
C THR A 98 -14.99 -18.45 39.30
N ILE A 99 -15.12 -18.47 37.97
CA ILE A 99 -14.03 -18.80 37.03
C ILE A 99 -13.62 -17.62 36.16
N ARG A 100 -14.36 -16.51 36.25
CA ARG A 100 -14.25 -15.35 35.36
C ARG A 100 -12.86 -14.75 35.32
N VAL A 101 -12.18 -14.62 36.46
CA VAL A 101 -10.87 -13.95 36.55
C VAL A 101 -9.82 -14.64 35.70
N GLY A 102 -9.65 -15.96 35.86
CA GLY A 102 -8.66 -16.72 35.08
C GLY A 102 -8.93 -16.70 33.58
N VAL A 103 -10.21 -16.79 33.18
CA VAL A 103 -10.61 -16.69 31.76
C VAL A 103 -10.33 -15.29 31.21
N ILE A 104 -10.66 -14.23 31.97
CA ILE A 104 -10.40 -12.84 31.58
C ILE A 104 -8.91 -12.57 31.43
N THR A 105 -8.06 -13.03 32.35
CA THR A 105 -6.60 -12.82 32.25
C THR A 105 -6.04 -13.41 30.96
N ALA A 106 -6.43 -14.65 30.63
CA ALA A 106 -6.01 -15.31 29.39
C ALA A 106 -6.57 -14.59 28.15
N LEU A 107 -7.86 -14.27 28.16
CA LEU A 107 -8.54 -13.60 27.04
C LEU A 107 -7.97 -12.21 26.77
N ARG A 108 -7.65 -11.43 27.81
CA ARG A 108 -7.04 -10.11 27.68
C ARG A 108 -5.68 -10.15 26.97
N ARG A 109 -4.90 -11.22 27.15
CA ARG A 109 -3.63 -11.40 26.42
C ARG A 109 -3.89 -11.70 24.94
N TYR A 110 -4.84 -12.58 24.66
CA TYR A 110 -5.27 -12.90 23.31
C TYR A 110 -5.80 -11.66 22.58
N ASP A 111 -6.72 -10.92 23.20
CA ASP A 111 -7.36 -9.74 22.60
C ASP A 111 -6.35 -8.66 22.22
N ARG A 112 -5.34 -8.41 23.08
CA ARG A 112 -4.28 -7.43 22.78
C ARG A 112 -3.43 -7.82 21.58
N ILE A 113 -3.27 -9.11 21.31
CA ILE A 113 -2.43 -9.61 20.21
C ILE A 113 -3.25 -9.73 18.93
N VAL A 114 -4.45 -10.29 19.02
CA VAL A 114 -5.26 -10.65 17.84
C VAL A 114 -6.27 -9.58 17.53
N THR A 115 -7.19 -9.28 18.45
CA THR A 115 -8.32 -8.37 18.20
C THR A 115 -7.89 -6.93 18.05
N THR A 116 -6.92 -6.48 18.87
CA THR A 116 -6.36 -5.13 18.75
C THR A 116 -5.52 -4.98 17.48
N ALA A 117 -4.77 -6.01 17.07
CA ALA A 117 -4.06 -6.00 15.79
C ALA A 117 -5.03 -6.03 14.60
N ALA A 118 -6.12 -6.78 14.70
CA ALA A 118 -7.21 -6.78 13.72
C ALA A 118 -7.88 -5.41 13.61
N LEU A 119 -8.11 -4.72 14.73
CA LEU A 119 -8.62 -3.35 14.73
C LEU A 119 -7.67 -2.39 14.01
N ALA A 120 -6.37 -2.48 14.32
CA ALA A 120 -5.35 -1.69 13.64
C ALA A 120 -5.32 -2.00 12.13
N GLY A 121 -5.40 -3.28 11.75
CA GLY A 121 -5.50 -3.70 10.36
C GLY A 121 -6.74 -3.14 9.66
N ALA A 122 -7.90 -3.20 10.30
CA ALA A 122 -9.15 -2.64 9.76
C ALA A 122 -9.01 -1.14 9.45
N TRP A 123 -8.40 -0.37 10.37
CA TRP A 123 -8.11 1.05 10.16
C TRP A 123 -7.06 1.29 9.08
N ILE A 124 -5.91 0.61 9.14
CA ILE A 124 -4.80 0.82 8.19
C ILE A 124 -5.23 0.47 6.77
N PHE A 125 -5.79 -0.73 6.55
CA PHE A 125 -6.22 -1.16 5.23
C PHE A 125 -7.45 -0.38 4.75
N GLY A 126 -8.37 -0.03 5.65
CA GLY A 126 -9.52 0.81 5.33
C GLY A 126 -9.12 2.18 4.84
N LEU A 127 -8.26 2.88 5.59
CA LEU A 127 -7.75 4.20 5.20
C LEU A 127 -6.92 4.13 3.90
N TRP A 128 -6.09 3.10 3.73
CA TRP A 128 -5.35 2.90 2.49
C TRP A 128 -6.29 2.80 1.28
N LEU A 129 -7.37 2.02 1.38
CA LEU A 129 -8.36 1.91 0.30
C LEU A 129 -9.01 3.25 -0.05
N ILE A 130 -9.30 4.06 0.97
CA ILE A 130 -9.92 5.38 0.81
C ILE A 130 -9.00 6.32 0.03
N PHE A 131 -7.75 6.47 0.47
CA PHE A 131 -6.81 7.40 -0.16
C PHE A 131 -6.31 6.91 -1.52
N GLY A 132 -6.27 5.60 -1.76
CA GLY A 132 -5.75 5.03 -3.00
C GLY A 132 -6.77 4.85 -4.13
N TRP A 133 -7.99 4.42 -3.82
CA TRP A 133 -8.95 3.96 -4.85
C TRP A 133 -10.37 4.51 -4.72
N VAL A 134 -10.89 4.68 -3.51
CA VAL A 134 -12.32 5.01 -3.33
C VAL A 134 -12.58 6.52 -3.34
N GLY A 135 -11.73 7.29 -2.66
CA GLY A 135 -11.98 8.71 -2.39
C GLY A 135 -13.15 8.95 -1.42
N PHE A 136 -13.29 10.20 -0.94
CA PHE A 136 -14.30 10.58 0.05
C PHE A 136 -15.65 10.99 -0.56
N SER A 137 -15.85 10.93 -1.86
CA SER A 137 -17.07 11.45 -2.50
C SER A 137 -18.31 10.57 -2.30
N GLN A 138 -18.17 9.41 -1.67
CA GLN A 138 -19.21 8.40 -1.58
C GLN A 138 -19.88 8.41 -0.19
N GLY A 139 -21.21 8.53 -0.15
CA GLY A 139 -21.97 8.56 1.11
C GLY A 139 -21.82 7.26 1.91
N TRP A 140 -21.75 6.12 1.22
CA TRP A 140 -21.65 4.81 1.88
C TRP A 140 -20.36 4.59 2.64
N LEU A 141 -19.29 5.26 2.21
CA LEU A 141 -18.00 5.19 2.88
C LEU A 141 -18.06 5.82 4.27
N HIS A 142 -18.69 7.00 4.37
CA HIS A 142 -18.86 7.70 5.65
C HIS A 142 -19.69 6.88 6.62
N ALA A 143 -20.78 6.28 6.13
CA ALA A 143 -21.62 5.40 6.93
C ALA A 143 -20.82 4.19 7.46
N LYS A 144 -20.03 3.51 6.61
CA LYS A 144 -19.16 2.40 7.05
C LYS A 144 -18.14 2.88 8.10
N LEU A 145 -17.54 4.06 7.90
CA LEU A 145 -16.52 4.60 8.79
C LEU A 145 -17.08 4.91 10.18
N VAL A 146 -18.31 5.46 10.26
CA VAL A 146 -19.02 5.65 11.53
C VAL A 146 -19.20 4.32 12.26
N PHE A 147 -19.59 3.24 11.56
CA PHE A 147 -19.70 1.91 12.19
C PHE A 147 -18.37 1.39 12.71
N VAL A 148 -17.28 1.55 11.96
CA VAL A 148 -15.93 1.14 12.41
C VAL A 148 -15.53 1.93 13.66
N VAL A 149 -15.80 3.23 13.73
CA VAL A 149 -15.55 4.05 14.92
C VAL A 149 -16.38 3.57 16.11
N LEU A 150 -17.68 3.29 15.92
CA LEU A 150 -18.55 2.79 16.99
C LEU A 150 -18.08 1.43 17.52
N LEU A 151 -17.71 0.51 16.62
CA LEU A 151 -17.15 -0.79 17.00
C LEU A 151 -15.80 -0.65 17.71
N SER A 152 -14.94 0.28 17.27
CA SER A 152 -13.68 0.59 17.94
C SER A 152 -13.91 1.06 19.38
N ALA A 153 -14.88 1.96 19.58
CA ALA A 153 -15.25 2.45 20.90
C ALA A 153 -15.80 1.32 21.79
N LEU A 154 -16.68 0.46 21.23
CA LEU A 154 -17.21 -0.69 21.95
C LEU A 154 -16.10 -1.68 22.37
N HIS A 155 -15.15 -1.97 21.49
CA HIS A 155 -13.99 -2.82 21.81
C HIS A 155 -13.16 -2.24 22.95
N GLY A 156 -12.91 -0.92 22.93
CA GLY A 156 -12.24 -0.22 24.03
C GLY A 156 -13.00 -0.33 25.36
N MET A 157 -14.32 -0.21 25.33
CA MET A 157 -15.16 -0.38 26.52
C MET A 157 -15.17 -1.82 27.04
N GLN A 158 -15.14 -2.82 26.15
CA GLN A 158 -14.98 -4.23 26.54
C GLN A 158 -13.63 -4.47 27.23
N GLN A 159 -12.55 -3.92 26.68
CA GLN A 159 -11.21 -3.99 27.28
C GLN A 159 -11.17 -3.35 28.68
N ALA A 160 -11.80 -2.18 28.84
CA ALA A 160 -11.89 -1.50 30.14
C ALA A 160 -12.73 -2.30 31.14
N SER A 161 -13.84 -2.88 30.71
CA SER A 161 -14.72 -3.69 31.57
C SER A 161 -14.02 -4.97 32.04
N MET A 162 -13.30 -5.65 31.15
CA MET A 162 -12.48 -6.82 31.52
C MET A 162 -11.38 -6.47 32.52
N ARG A 163 -10.70 -5.33 32.36
CA ARG A 163 -9.72 -4.83 33.35
C ARG A 163 -10.33 -4.66 34.74
N ARG A 164 -11.54 -4.10 34.81
CA ARG A 164 -12.25 -3.84 36.07
C ARG A 164 -12.72 -5.15 36.72
N MET A 165 -13.29 -6.06 35.95
CA MET A 165 -13.75 -7.37 36.47
C MET A 165 -12.62 -8.29 36.90
N GLU A 166 -11.41 -8.13 36.33
CA GLU A 166 -10.23 -8.85 36.82
C GLU A 166 -9.75 -8.30 38.18
N ALA A 167 -9.89 -6.99 38.40
CA ALA A 167 -9.53 -6.36 39.68
C ALA A 167 -10.58 -6.61 40.78
N ASP A 168 -11.86 -6.58 40.43
CA ASP A 168 -12.97 -6.93 41.34
C ASP A 168 -14.01 -7.80 40.61
N PRO A 169 -14.06 -9.12 40.90
CA PRO A 169 -14.95 -10.06 40.24
C PRO A 169 -16.45 -9.81 40.47
N LYS A 170 -16.81 -9.00 41.48
CA LYS A 170 -18.20 -8.67 41.80
C LYS A 170 -18.72 -7.45 41.04
N LEU A 171 -17.85 -6.74 40.31
CA LEU A 171 -18.27 -5.60 39.51
C LEU A 171 -19.05 -6.05 38.29
N ASP A 172 -20.23 -5.47 38.11
CA ASP A 172 -21.01 -5.66 36.91
C ASP A 172 -20.54 -4.75 35.77
N PRO A 173 -20.47 -5.27 34.53
CA PRO A 173 -20.17 -4.47 33.36
C PRO A 173 -21.32 -3.49 33.07
N ASN A 174 -20.97 -2.35 32.44
CA ASN A 174 -21.97 -1.40 31.95
C ASN A 174 -22.99 -2.11 31.05
N ALA A 175 -24.27 -1.76 31.17
CA ALA A 175 -25.38 -2.35 30.40
C ALA A 175 -25.09 -2.38 28.89
N PHE A 176 -24.44 -1.34 28.36
CA PHE A 176 -24.06 -1.27 26.95
C PHE A 176 -23.03 -2.35 26.56
N VAL A 177 -22.03 -2.60 27.41
CA VAL A 177 -21.00 -3.64 27.17
C VAL A 177 -21.58 -5.03 27.34
N ARG A 178 -22.52 -5.20 28.29
CA ARG A 178 -23.26 -6.44 28.51
C ARG A 178 -24.14 -6.80 27.30
N ALA A 179 -24.71 -5.79 26.63
CA ALA A 179 -25.42 -5.94 25.36
C ALA A 179 -24.47 -6.06 24.14
N GLY A 180 -23.18 -6.35 24.35
CA GLY A 180 -22.19 -6.41 23.28
C GLY A 180 -22.54 -7.41 22.17
N ILE A 181 -23.02 -8.62 22.50
CA ILE A 181 -23.38 -9.65 21.51
C ILE A 181 -24.40 -9.12 20.48
N PRO A 182 -25.62 -8.69 20.89
CA PRO A 182 -26.59 -8.20 19.92
C PRO A 182 -26.12 -6.94 19.19
N ILE A 183 -25.39 -6.04 19.86
CA ILE A 183 -24.86 -4.83 19.21
C ILE A 183 -23.87 -5.19 18.10
N ILE A 184 -22.94 -6.13 18.34
CA ILE A 184 -21.94 -6.58 17.37
C ILE A 184 -22.62 -7.27 16.17
N LEU A 185 -23.59 -8.15 16.42
CA LEU A 185 -24.30 -8.87 15.37
C LEU A 185 -25.13 -7.92 14.49
N VAL A 186 -25.88 -6.99 15.10
CA VAL A 186 -26.65 -5.99 14.36
C VAL A 186 -25.71 -5.07 13.57
N SER A 187 -24.62 -4.61 14.16
CA SER A 187 -23.63 -3.78 13.46
C SER A 187 -23.03 -4.52 12.26
N THR A 188 -22.74 -5.81 12.40
CA THR A 188 -22.22 -6.65 11.31
C THR A 188 -23.23 -6.77 10.18
N LEU A 189 -24.51 -7.02 10.49
CA LEU A 189 -25.58 -7.07 9.51
C LEU A 189 -25.70 -5.76 8.75
N VAL A 190 -25.70 -4.63 9.46
CA VAL A 190 -25.81 -3.31 8.84
C VAL A 190 -24.61 -3.03 7.93
N VAL A 191 -23.37 -3.33 8.36
CA VAL A 191 -22.17 -3.17 7.53
C VAL A 191 -22.25 -4.01 6.24
N ILE A 192 -22.76 -5.24 6.31
CA ILE A 192 -22.96 -6.09 5.13
C ILE A 192 -24.02 -5.48 4.21
N CYS A 193 -25.16 -5.04 4.75
CA CYS A 193 -26.21 -4.37 3.97
C CYS A 193 -25.67 -3.12 3.27
N LEU A 194 -24.88 -2.28 3.97
CA LEU A 194 -24.22 -1.11 3.40
C LEU A 194 -23.26 -1.50 2.26
N ALA A 195 -22.52 -2.59 2.42
CA ALA A 195 -21.58 -3.07 1.41
C ALA A 195 -22.25 -3.61 0.14
N VAL A 196 -23.43 -4.21 0.27
CA VAL A 196 -24.18 -4.81 -0.86
C VAL A 196 -25.07 -3.77 -1.55
N ILE A 197 -25.88 -3.05 -0.77
CA ILE A 197 -26.93 -2.17 -1.29
C ILE A 197 -26.34 -0.86 -1.82
N LYS A 198 -25.25 -0.37 -1.22
CA LYS A 198 -24.57 0.91 -1.56
C LYS A 198 -25.59 2.00 -1.93
N PRO A 199 -26.49 2.37 -1.00
CA PRO A 199 -27.65 3.18 -1.34
C PRO A 199 -27.35 4.65 -1.70
N PHE A 200 -26.09 5.08 -1.65
CA PHE A 200 -25.62 6.46 -1.83
C PHE A 200 -24.17 6.50 -2.29
#